data_AF-A0A2Z5FT23-F1
#
_entry.id   AF-A0A2Z5FT23-F1
#
_cell.length_a   1.000
_cell.length_b   1.000
_cell.length_c   1.000
_cell.angle_alpha   90.00
_cell.angle_beta   90.00
_cell.angle_gamma   90.00
#
_symmetry.space_group_name_H-M   'P 1'
#
loop_
_entity.id
_entity.type
_entity.pdbx_description
1 polymer ?
#
loop_
_entity_poly.entity_id
_entity_poly.type
_entity_poly.pdbx_seq_one_letter_code
_entity_poly.pdbx_strand_id
1 'polypeptide(L)' 'MLNSAVVISAGSRRRYLSVAEAEAEFGISRWTWRRMAYDGRIASSKVGTRLLIPVGECDRVIREGARPRLAEAVKRLPA' A
#
# COMPACT_ATOMS: atom_id res chain seq x y z
N MET A 1 -16.20 -33.87 -7.64
CA MET A 1 -16.60 -33.03 -6.49
C MET A 1 -16.13 -31.61 -6.77
N LEU A 2 -17.09 -30.69 -6.76
CA LEU A 2 -16.97 -29.24 -6.96
C LEU A 2 -15.77 -28.63 -6.20
N ASN A 3 -15.14 -27.51 -6.56
CA ASN A 3 -15.50 -26.43 -7.47
C ASN A 3 -14.24 -25.65 -7.85
N SER A 4 -14.20 -25.18 -9.09
CA SER A 4 -13.36 -24.08 -9.54
C SER A 4 -13.52 -22.85 -8.64
N ALA A 5 -12.41 -22.26 -8.25
CA ALA A 5 -12.34 -20.84 -7.91
C ALA A 5 -11.03 -20.27 -8.44
N VAL A 6 -10.92 -20.23 -9.77
CA VAL A 6 -10.08 -19.20 -10.41
C VAL A 6 -10.66 -17.88 -9.91
N VAL A 7 -9.96 -17.25 -8.97
CA VAL A 7 -10.29 -15.90 -8.52
C VAL A 7 -10.09 -15.00 -9.73
N ILE A 8 -11.18 -14.73 -10.44
CA ILE A 8 -11.24 -13.66 -11.42
C ILE A 8 -11.07 -12.38 -10.61
N SER A 9 -9.83 -11.91 -10.46
CA SER A 9 -9.59 -10.54 -10.01
C SER A 9 -10.10 -9.65 -11.14
N ALA A 10 -11.36 -9.24 -10.99
CA ALA A 10 -12.00 -8.23 -11.81
C ALA A 10 -10.98 -7.11 -12.05
N GLY A 11 -10.69 -6.83 -13.33
CA GLY A 11 -9.65 -5.90 -13.76
C GLY A 11 -9.61 -4.69 -12.83
N SER A 12 -8.49 -4.54 -12.11
CA SER A 12 -8.38 -3.58 -11.04
C SER A 12 -8.56 -2.19 -11.63
N ARG A 13 -9.76 -1.62 -11.46
CA ARG A 13 -9.95 -0.19 -11.61
C ARG A 13 -9.04 0.41 -10.56
N ARG A 14 -7.82 0.81 -10.96
CA ARG A 14 -6.80 1.32 -10.04
C ARG A 14 -7.44 2.50 -9.32
N ARG A 15 -7.87 2.25 -8.08
CA ARG A 15 -8.40 3.29 -7.22
C ARG A 15 -7.20 4.13 -6.81
N TYR A 16 -7.38 5.44 -6.87
CA TYR A 16 -6.39 6.42 -6.43
C TYR A 16 -6.93 7.08 -5.17
N LEU A 17 -6.04 7.35 -4.21
CA LEU A 17 -6.32 8.12 -3.02
C LEU A 17 -5.60 9.45 -3.11
N SER A 18 -6.26 10.52 -2.67
CA SER A 18 -5.58 11.73 -2.27
C SER A 18 -4.72 11.48 -1.03
N VAL A 19 -3.78 12.38 -0.79
CA VAL A 19 -2.95 12.35 0.43
C VAL A 19 -3.81 12.40 1.71
N ALA A 20 -4.95 13.08 1.68
CA ALA A 20 -5.86 13.16 2.83
C ALA A 20 -6.60 11.83 3.07
N GLU A 21 -7.07 11.18 2.00
CA GLU A 21 -7.69 9.85 2.10
C GLU A 21 -6.67 8.80 2.56
N ALA A 22 -5.43 8.85 2.06
CA ALA A 22 -4.37 7.94 2.50
C ALA A 22 -3.98 8.15 3.98
N GLU A 23 -4.03 9.38 4.50
CA GLU A 23 -3.86 9.64 5.94
C GLU A 23 -5.01 9.05 6.76
N ALA A 24 -6.26 9.27 6.33
CA ALA A 24 -7.43 8.73 7.02
C ALA A 24 -7.48 7.20 7.02
N GLU A 25 -7.03 6.56 5.93
CA GLU A 25 -7.08 5.11 5.77
C GLU A 25 -5.90 4.39 6.43
N PHE A 26 -4.68 4.91 6.29
CA PHE A 26 -3.47 4.21 6.74
C PHE A 26 -2.79 4.83 7.97
N GLY A 27 -3.28 5.97 8.45
CA GLY A 27 -2.75 6.65 9.65
C GLY A 27 -1.37 7.29 9.47
N ILE A 28 -0.80 7.26 8.25
CA ILE A 28 0.46 7.93 7.92
C ILE A 28 0.17 9.39 7.58
N SER A 29 0.94 10.32 8.17
CA SER A 29 0.69 11.75 8.00
C SER A 29 0.71 12.20 6.54
N ARG A 30 -0.10 13.22 6.22
CA ARG A 30 -0.09 13.85 4.89
C ARG A 30 1.30 14.33 4.45
N TRP A 31 2.12 14.80 5.38
CA TRP A 31 3.48 15.26 5.09
C TRP A 31 4.37 14.10 4.60
N THR A 32 4.30 12.95 5.29
CA THR A 32 5.08 11.76 4.95
C THR A 32 4.72 11.24 3.56
N TRP A 33 3.42 11.13 3.24
CA TRP A 33 2.96 10.74 1.91
C TRP A 33 3.47 11.67 0.80
N ARG A 34 3.39 12.99 1.01
CA ARG A 34 3.93 13.97 0.05
C ARG A 34 5.43 13.82 -0.13
N ARG A 35 6.17 13.67 0.97
CA ARG A 35 7.62 13.54 0.90
C ARG A 35 8.03 12.28 0.16
N MET A 36 7.41 11.13 0.46
CA MET A 36 7.69 9.89 -0.27
C MET A 36 7.39 10.01 -1.77
N ALA A 37 6.31 10.69 -2.15
CA ALA A 37 5.96 10.90 -3.55
C ALA A 37 6.96 11.83 -4.25
N TYR A 38 7.33 12.96 -3.64
CA TYR A 38 8.27 13.91 -4.21
C TYR A 38 9.71 13.39 -4.25
N ASP A 39 10.09 12.56 -3.27
CA ASP A 39 11.38 11.87 -3.23
C ASP A 39 11.44 10.67 -4.20
N GLY A 40 10.35 10.36 -4.91
CA GLY A 40 10.27 9.23 -5.86
C GLY A 40 10.26 7.84 -5.22
N ARG A 41 9.99 7.75 -3.91
CA ARG A 41 9.96 6.48 -3.15
C ARG A 41 8.68 5.67 -3.37
N ILE A 42 7.61 6.34 -3.81
CA ILE A 42 6.33 5.72 -4.11
C ILE A 42 5.80 6.19 -5.46
N ALA A 43 5.05 5.33 -6.15
CA ALA A 43 4.31 5.69 -7.34
C ALA A 43 3.21 6.73 -7.00
N SER A 44 3.12 7.79 -7.79
CA SER A 44 2.10 8.82 -7.64
C SER A 44 1.73 9.46 -8.98
N SER A 45 0.61 10.16 -9.01
CA SER A 45 0.13 10.90 -10.18
C SER A 45 -0.25 12.32 -9.76
N LYS A 46 0.36 13.31 -10.42
CA LYS A 46 0.00 14.73 -10.25
C LYS A 46 -1.06 15.08 -11.29
N VAL A 47 -2.28 15.37 -10.85
CA VAL A 47 -3.40 15.75 -11.72
C VAL A 47 -3.90 17.12 -11.29
N GLY A 48 -3.51 18.15 -12.04
CA GLY A 48 -3.72 19.55 -11.65
C GLY A 48 -3.09 19.84 -10.28
N THR A 49 -3.89 20.30 -9.32
CA THR A 49 -3.42 20.59 -7.96
C THR A 49 -3.31 19.33 -7.09
N ARG A 50 -3.98 18.24 -7.46
CA ARG A 50 -4.09 17.03 -6.62
C ARG A 50 -2.90 16.11 -6.81
N LEU A 51 -2.38 15.61 -5.68
CA LEU A 51 -1.44 14.50 -5.63
C LEU A 51 -2.22 13.22 -5.30
N LEU A 52 -2.20 12.26 -6.21
CA LEU A 52 -2.93 11.01 -6.13
C LEU A 52 -1.96 9.82 -6.02
N ILE A 53 -2.30 8.86 -5.19
CA ILE A 53 -1.49 7.67 -4.92
C ILE A 53 -2.35 6.44 -5.25
N PRO A 54 -1.88 5.50 -6.10
CA PRO A 54 -2.61 4.25 -6.32
C PRO A 54 -2.80 3.50 -5.00
N VAL A 55 -4.01 2.98 -4.73
CA VAL A 55 -4.29 2.22 -3.48
C VAL A 55 -3.29 1.08 -3.29
N GLY A 56 -3.00 0.31 -4.35
CA GLY A 56 -2.04 -0.79 -4.29
C GLY A 56 -0.60 -0.35 -3.96
N GLU A 57 -0.26 0.91 -4.21
CA GLU A 57 1.02 1.47 -3.78
C GLU A 57 1.02 1.79 -2.28
N CYS A 58 -0.09 2.31 -1.73
CA CYS A 58 -0.26 2.47 -0.29
C CYS A 58 -0.14 1.11 0.43
N ASP A 59 -0.82 0.08 -0.08
CA ASP A 59 -0.75 -1.28 0.45
C ASP A 59 0.68 -1.83 0.45
N ARG A 60 1.43 -1.58 -0.64
CA ARG A 60 2.84 -1.96 -0.76
C ARG A 60 3.68 -1.32 0.34
N VAL A 61 3.52 -0.02 0.58
CA VAL A 61 4.27 0.73 1.60
C VAL A 61 4.05 0.11 2.99
N ILE A 62 2.80 -0.19 3.35
CA ILE A 62 2.50 -0.82 4.64
C ILE A 62 3.10 -2.22 4.74
N ARG A 63 2.94 -3.03 3.69
CA ARG A 63 3.43 -4.41 3.66
C ARG A 63 4.96 -4.49 3.75
N GLU A 64 5.69 -3.62 3.04
CA GLU A 64 7.17 -3.58 3.10
C GLU A 64 7.68 -2.91 4.38
N GLY A 65 6.92 -1.98 4.95
CA GLY A 65 7.22 -1.36 6.24
C GLY A 65 6.96 -2.29 7.43
N ALA A 66 6.15 -3.34 7.26
CA ALA A 66 5.81 -4.28 8.31
C ALA A 66 7.07 -4.94 8.90
N ARG A 67 7.15 -4.97 10.23
CA ARG A 67 8.18 -5.70 10.96
C ARG A 67 7.56 -6.96 11.54
N PRO A 68 8.19 -8.14 11.41
CA PRO A 68 7.63 -9.37 11.96
C PRO A 68 7.50 -9.24 13.48
N ARG A 69 6.39 -9.72 14.02
CA ARG A 69 6.21 -9.81 15.47
C ARG A 69 7.17 -10.87 16.02
N LEU A 70 7.70 -10.68 17.22
CA LEU A 70 8.72 -11.55 17.83
C LEU A 70 8.36 -13.06 17.77
N ALA A 71 7.09 -13.41 17.96
CA ALA A 71 6.60 -14.78 17.91
C ALA A 71 6.71 -15.46 16.52
N GLU A 72 6.73 -14.68 15.43
CA GLU A 72 6.98 -15.18 14.07
C GLU A 72 8.47 -15.20 13.71
N ALA A 73 9.26 -14.28 14.26
CA ALA A 73 10.69 -14.22 14.00
C ALA A 73 11.44 -15.43 14.59
N VAL A 74 11.06 -15.88 15.78
CA VAL A 74 11.67 -17.05 16.44
C VAL A 74 11.45 -18.34 15.63
N LYS A 75 10.35 -18.47 14.89
CA LYS A 75 10.08 -19.64 14.03
C LYS A 75 11.00 -19.78 12.82
N ARG A 76 11.74 -18.72 12.43
CA ARG A 76 12.59 -18.69 11.24
C ARG A 76 14.07 -18.98 11.52
N LEU A 77 14.48 -19.12 12.77
CA LEU A 77 15.85 -19.51 13.12
C LEU A 77 16.00 -21.02 12.94
N PRO A 78 16.96 -21.52 12.12
CA PRO A 78 17.33 -22.92 12.17
C PRO A 78 17.92 -23.24 13.55
N ALA A 79 17.54 -24.41 14.09
CA ALA A 79 18.02 -24.95 15.37
C ALA A 79 19.52 -25.25 15.35
#